data_AF-A0A3A8KVA6-F1
#
_entry.id   AF-A0A3A8KVA6-F1
#
_cell.length_a   1.000
_cell.length_b   1.000
_cell.length_c   1.000
_cell.angle_alpha   90.00
_cell.angle_beta   90.00
_cell.angle_gamma   90.00
#
_symmetry.space_group_name_H-M   'P 1'
#
loop_
_entity.id
_entity.type
_entity.pdbx_description
1 polymer ?
#
loop_
_entity_poly.entity_id
_entity_poly.type
_entity_poly.pdbx_seq_one_letter_code
_entity_poly.pdbx_strand_id
1 'polypeptide(L)'
;MSCIRFVVPVRTVNTANRREHPMARHKRAKGQREATDLLWPGWSGPALLVVRLTRVSPKLLDKGDNLPIALKSVRDEVAKQLRLDDGSPLVRWVYEQAKGEPSVLVELSWGEDPLAAAVRAQDAVAPPPPPLPEAPSTPAERPAKKRGRPPKPTKAPGNGRKALEALATSASYFRKPSG
;
A
#
# COMPACT_ATOMS: atom_id res chain seq x y z
N MET A 1 -6.79 16.33 26.69
CA MET A 1 -5.91 16.50 25.51
C MET A 1 -6.64 15.91 24.32
N SER A 2 -6.65 16.57 23.17
CA SER A 2 -7.32 16.12 21.93
C SER A 2 -6.30 15.76 20.82
N CYS A 3 -5.01 15.76 21.18
CA CYS A 3 -3.93 15.33 20.32
C CYS A 3 -2.80 14.64 21.13
N ILE A 4 -2.07 13.75 20.47
CA ILE A 4 -0.86 13.08 20.96
C ILE A 4 0.20 13.17 19.87
N ARG A 5 1.44 13.50 20.25
CA ARG A 5 2.56 13.62 19.32
C ARG A 5 3.76 12.83 19.83
N PHE A 6 4.41 12.09 18.95
CA PHE A 6 5.65 11.39 19.25
C PHE A 6 6.56 11.31 18.02
N VAL A 7 7.86 11.21 18.25
CA VAL A 7 8.88 11.20 17.20
C VAL A 7 9.48 9.82 17.12
N VAL A 8 9.47 9.23 15.93
CA VAL A 8 10.12 7.96 15.62
C VAL A 8 11.47 8.25 14.94
N PRO A 9 12.62 7.93 15.57
CA PRO A 9 13.95 8.23 15.03
C PRO A 9 14.34 7.22 13.94
N VAL A 10 13.63 7.26 12.80
CA VAL A 10 13.83 6.34 11.68
C VAL A 10 14.22 7.07 10.41
N ARG A 11 15.23 6.53 9.73
CA ARG A 11 15.61 7.01 8.40
C ARG A 11 14.67 6.42 7.34
N THR A 12 13.95 7.31 6.67
CA THR A 12 13.11 6.96 5.52
C THR A 12 13.87 7.21 4.22
N VAL A 13 13.91 6.20 3.36
CA VAL A 13 14.55 6.23 2.04
C VAL A 13 13.49 6.11 0.96
N ASN A 14 13.74 6.73 -0.20
CA ASN A 14 12.90 6.50 -1.38
C ASN A 14 13.09 5.05 -1.83
N THR A 15 12.08 4.22 -1.60
CA THR A 15 12.08 2.80 -1.96
C THR A 15 11.66 2.56 -3.41
N ALA A 16 10.91 3.49 -4.04
CA ALA A 16 10.47 3.34 -5.43
C ALA A 16 11.65 3.30 -6.41
N ASN A 17 12.70 4.07 -6.14
CA ASN A 17 13.87 4.18 -7.01
C ASN A 17 15.02 3.22 -6.64
N ARG A 18 14.95 2.51 -5.50
CA ARG A 18 15.95 1.50 -5.14
C ARG A 18 15.43 0.14 -5.57
N ARG A 19 16.00 -0.41 -6.65
CA ARG A 19 15.87 -1.84 -7.03
C ARG A 19 16.58 -2.73 -6.00
N GLU A 20 16.11 -2.67 -4.76
CA GLU A 20 16.71 -3.36 -3.63
C GLU A 20 16.18 -4.78 -3.48
N HIS A 21 17.02 -5.65 -2.91
CA HIS A 21 16.62 -7.01 -2.61
C HIS A 21 15.44 -7.04 -1.62
N PRO A 22 14.40 -7.87 -1.84
CA PRO A 22 13.20 -7.92 -0.99
C PRO A 22 13.49 -8.14 0.51
N MET A 23 14.53 -8.91 0.83
CA MET A 23 14.92 -9.12 2.23
C MET A 23 15.46 -7.85 2.90
N ALA A 24 16.21 -7.02 2.16
CA ALA A 24 16.73 -5.76 2.69
C ALA A 24 15.59 -4.76 2.96
N ARG A 25 14.59 -4.76 2.06
CA ARG A 25 13.33 -4.02 2.25
C ARG A 25 12.60 -4.47 3.52
N HIS A 26 12.42 -5.78 3.67
CA HIS A 26 11.74 -6.37 4.82
C HIS A 26 12.46 -6.05 6.14
N LYS A 27 13.79 -6.21 6.18
CA LYS A 27 14.59 -5.91 7.38
C LYS A 27 14.45 -4.44 7.81
N ARG A 28 14.41 -3.51 6.86
CA ARG A 28 14.21 -2.09 7.16
C ARG A 28 12.79 -1.79 7.64
N ALA A 29 11.79 -2.33 6.94
CA ALA A 29 10.40 -2.17 7.34
C ALA A 29 10.18 -2.70 8.77
N LYS A 30 10.76 -3.86 9.10
CA LYS A 30 10.75 -4.44 10.44
C LYS A 30 11.36 -3.49 11.48
N GLY A 31 12.56 -2.95 11.24
CA GLY A 31 13.19 -1.99 12.16
C GLY A 31 12.38 -0.70 12.35
N GLN A 32 11.70 -0.21 11.29
CA GLN A 32 10.81 0.95 11.40
C GLN A 32 9.57 0.65 12.24
N ARG A 33 9.00 -0.56 12.10
CA ARG A 33 7.85 -1.03 12.89
C ARG A 33 8.24 -1.21 14.35
N GLU A 34 9.35 -1.88 14.64
CA GLU A 34 9.86 -2.06 16.01
C GLU A 34 10.10 -0.73 16.72
N ALA A 35 10.68 0.26 16.04
CA ALA A 35 10.88 1.60 16.61
C ALA A 35 9.55 2.32 16.89
N THR A 36 8.55 2.12 16.03
CA THR A 36 7.22 2.74 16.20
C THR A 36 6.45 2.09 17.36
N ASP A 37 6.51 0.75 17.47
CA ASP A 37 5.91 -0.03 18.56
C ASP A 37 6.51 0.37 19.92
N LEU A 38 7.84 0.48 20.00
CA LEU A 38 8.55 0.85 21.23
C LEU A 38 8.22 2.27 21.72
N LEU A 39 7.95 3.19 20.81
CA LEU A 39 7.65 4.60 21.12
C LEU A 39 6.15 4.90 21.15
N TRP A 40 5.32 3.86 21.04
CA TRP A 40 3.88 4.04 21.03
C TRP A 40 3.38 4.57 22.38
N PRO A 41 2.73 5.75 22.42
CA PRO A 41 2.29 6.35 23.67
C PRO A 41 1.04 5.69 24.27
N GLY A 42 0.44 4.72 23.59
CA GLY A 42 -0.87 4.18 23.92
C GLY A 42 -2.00 5.06 23.38
N TRP A 43 -3.11 4.44 23.00
CA TRP A 43 -4.31 5.13 22.56
C TRP A 43 -5.56 4.33 22.93
N SER A 44 -6.55 5.00 23.53
CA SER A 44 -7.85 4.42 23.90
C SER A 44 -9.04 5.34 23.56
N GLY A 45 -8.81 6.38 22.77
CA GLY A 45 -9.85 7.36 22.45
C GLY A 45 -10.74 6.96 21.27
N PRO A 46 -11.56 7.91 20.77
CA PRO A 46 -12.64 7.63 19.82
C PRO A 46 -12.13 7.12 18.47
N ALA A 47 -13.03 6.42 17.76
CA ALA A 47 -12.73 5.77 16.48
C ALA A 47 -12.41 6.76 15.35
N LEU A 48 -12.99 7.98 15.36
CA LEU A 48 -12.70 9.02 14.37
C LEU A 48 -11.40 9.73 14.73
N LEU A 49 -10.33 9.36 14.04
CA LEU A 49 -8.97 9.84 14.29
C LEU A 49 -8.34 10.37 13.01
N VAL A 50 -7.66 11.51 13.13
CA VAL A 50 -6.75 12.00 12.10
C VAL A 50 -5.32 11.69 12.51
N VAL A 51 -4.61 10.97 11.65
CA VAL A 51 -3.20 10.64 11.84
C VAL A 51 -2.37 11.41 10.84
N ARG A 52 -1.58 12.36 11.34
CA ARG A 52 -0.60 13.08 10.53
C ARG A 52 0.78 12.44 10.69
N LEU A 53 1.35 12.03 9.55
CA LEU A 53 2.70 11.51 9.44
C LEU A 53 3.58 12.55 8.74
N THR A 54 4.49 13.16 9.49
CA THR A 54 5.43 14.14 8.96
C THR A 54 6.81 13.52 8.83
N ARG A 55 7.29 13.38 7.59
CA ARG A 55 8.64 12.91 7.32
C ARG A 55 9.63 14.07 7.47
N VAL A 56 10.57 13.95 8.40
CA VAL A 56 11.68 14.89 8.56
C VAL A 56 12.91 14.30 7.90
N SER A 57 13.52 15.02 6.95
CA SER A 57 14.73 14.55 6.25
C SER A 57 15.49 15.70 5.61
N PRO A 58 16.82 15.60 5.41
CA PRO A 58 17.57 16.63 4.69
C PRO A 58 17.13 16.77 3.22
N LYS A 59 16.57 15.71 2.62
CA LYS A 59 16.07 15.71 1.24
C LYS A 59 14.56 15.51 1.21
N LEU A 60 13.87 16.39 0.48
CA LEU A 60 12.45 16.27 0.23
C LEU A 60 12.17 15.19 -0.83
N LEU A 61 11.10 14.45 -0.65
CA LEU A 61 10.56 13.51 -1.63
C LEU A 61 9.37 14.15 -2.35
N ASP A 62 9.04 13.60 -3.51
CA ASP A 62 7.80 13.96 -4.19
C ASP A 62 6.58 13.63 -3.33
N LYS A 63 5.60 14.54 -3.34
CA LYS A 63 4.44 14.51 -2.43
C LYS A 63 3.40 13.45 -2.81
N GLY A 64 3.29 13.11 -4.10
CA GLY A 64 2.29 12.18 -4.62
C GLY A 64 2.53 10.75 -4.16
N ASP A 65 3.49 10.07 -4.81
CA ASP A 65 3.65 8.62 -4.61
C ASP A 65 4.77 8.27 -3.62
N ASN A 66 5.86 9.04 -3.67
CA ASN A 66 7.08 8.68 -2.94
C ASN A 66 6.95 8.86 -1.43
N LEU A 67 6.16 9.85 -0.99
CA LEU A 67 5.96 10.14 0.43
C LEU A 67 5.13 9.07 1.17
N PRO A 68 3.92 8.71 0.71
CA PRO A 68 3.15 7.64 1.36
C PRO A 68 3.88 6.30 1.33
N ILE A 69 4.56 5.98 0.22
CA ILE A 69 5.33 4.73 0.09
C ILE A 69 6.47 4.68 1.11
N ALA A 70 7.19 5.77 1.32
CA ALA A 70 8.31 5.83 2.27
C ALA A 70 7.87 5.72 3.73
N LEU A 71 6.63 6.12 4.05
CA LEU A 71 6.05 6.10 5.39
C LEU A 71 5.18 4.87 5.68
N LYS A 72 4.96 4.00 4.68
CA LYS A 72 4.06 2.85 4.79
C LYS A 72 4.34 1.97 6.00
N SER A 73 5.61 1.68 6.30
CA SER A 73 5.93 0.80 7.43
C SER A 73 5.54 1.39 8.79
N VAL A 74 5.63 2.72 8.94
CA VAL A 74 5.18 3.42 10.15
C VAL A 74 3.66 3.46 10.19
N ARG A 75 3.00 3.79 9.07
CA ARG A 75 1.54 3.74 8.93
C ARG A 75 0.97 2.37 9.31
N ASP A 76 1.52 1.29 8.75
CA ASP A 76 1.06 -0.09 9.00
C ASP A 76 1.15 -0.43 10.50
N GLU A 77 2.23 0.00 11.17
CA GLU A 77 2.37 -0.24 12.62
C GLU A 77 1.39 0.62 13.43
N VAL A 78 1.21 1.90 13.10
CA VAL A 78 0.21 2.75 13.76
C VAL A 78 -1.19 2.17 13.60
N ALA A 79 -1.57 1.71 12.40
CA ALA A 79 -2.86 1.06 12.17
C ALA A 79 -3.02 -0.21 13.03
N LYS A 80 -1.97 -1.04 13.09
CA LYS A 80 -1.92 -2.22 13.95
C LYS A 80 -2.09 -1.88 15.44
N GLN A 81 -1.43 -0.84 15.94
CA GLN A 81 -1.58 -0.39 17.33
C GLN A 81 -2.99 0.14 17.63
N LEU A 82 -3.59 0.84 16.66
CA LEU A 82 -4.98 1.29 16.73
C LEU A 82 -5.99 0.14 16.60
N ARG A 83 -5.53 -1.07 16.26
CA ARG A 83 -6.36 -2.26 15.97
C ARG A 83 -7.39 -1.97 14.86
N LEU A 84 -7.01 -1.12 13.90
CA LEU A 84 -7.83 -0.72 12.76
C LEU A 84 -7.12 -1.13 11.47
N ASP A 85 -7.92 -1.38 10.43
CA ASP A 85 -7.39 -1.54 9.09
C ASP A 85 -6.86 -0.20 8.55
N ASP A 86 -5.76 -0.21 7.81
CA ASP A 86 -5.13 1.00 7.29
C ASP A 86 -5.95 1.69 6.19
N GLY A 87 -6.92 0.96 5.61
CA GLY A 87 -7.96 1.45 4.70
C GLY A 87 -9.29 1.82 5.37
N SER A 88 -9.39 1.75 6.70
CA SER A 88 -10.63 2.06 7.40
C SER A 88 -11.02 3.54 7.23
N PRO A 89 -12.29 3.85 6.91
CA PRO A 89 -12.78 5.23 6.83
C PRO A 89 -12.88 5.90 8.20
N LEU A 90 -12.54 5.21 9.28
CA LEU A 90 -12.47 5.80 10.62
C LEU A 90 -11.17 6.59 10.84
N VAL A 91 -10.12 6.26 10.09
CA VAL A 91 -8.82 6.93 10.18
C VAL A 91 -8.58 7.75 8.93
N ARG A 92 -8.22 9.02 9.11
CA ARG A 92 -7.76 9.90 8.02
C ARG A 92 -6.26 10.05 8.10
N TRP A 93 -5.58 9.71 7.01
CA TRP A 93 -4.11 9.81 6.91
C TRP A 93 -3.72 11.11 6.22
N VAL A 94 -2.97 11.96 6.93
CA VAL A 94 -2.38 13.20 6.40
C VAL A 94 -0.87 13.00 6.31
N TYR A 95 -0.28 13.33 5.17
CA TYR A 95 1.17 13.18 4.95
C TYR A 95 1.82 14.55 4.73
N GLU A 96 2.84 14.84 5.53
CA GLU A 96 3.63 16.07 5.44
C GLU A 96 5.12 15.77 5.36
N GLN A 97 5.91 16.78 4.98
CA GLN A 97 7.37 16.69 4.99
C GLN A 97 7.98 17.96 5.54
N ALA A 98 9.05 17.79 6.31
CA ALA A 98 9.87 18.88 6.83
C ALA A 98 11.35 18.60 6.54
N LYS A 99 12.15 19.67 6.46
CA LYS A 99 13.61 19.56 6.40
C LYS A 99 14.16 19.45 7.82
N GLY A 100 15.10 18.55 8.04
CA GLY A 100 15.74 18.37 9.35
C GLY A 100 16.42 17.02 9.49
N GLU A 101 16.69 16.63 10.73
CA GLU A 101 17.29 15.33 11.04
C GLU A 101 16.34 14.18 10.67
N PRO A 102 16.84 13.08 10.07
CA PRO A 102 16.02 11.96 9.64
C PRO A 102 15.15 11.36 10.76
N SER A 103 13.87 11.70 10.77
CA SER A 103 12.89 11.21 11.73
C SER A 103 11.49 11.23 11.14
N VAL A 104 10.54 10.58 11.80
CA VAL A 104 9.12 10.62 11.45
C VAL A 104 8.35 11.11 12.66
N LEU A 105 7.70 12.25 12.53
CA LEU A 105 6.80 12.78 13.54
C LEU A 105 5.40 12.23 13.28
N VAL A 106 4.83 11.59 14.30
CA VAL A 106 3.48 11.04 14.28
C VAL A 106 2.61 11.89 15.19
N GLU A 107 1.49 12.35 14.66
CA GLU A 107 0.49 13.10 15.40
C GLU A 107 -0.89 12.45 15.24
N LEU A 108 -1.49 12.12 16.38
CA LEU A 108 -2.83 11.57 16.49
C LEU A 108 -3.72 12.72 16.98
N SER A 109 -4.75 13.08 16.23
CA SER A 109 -5.66 14.20 16.55
C SER A 109 -7.11 13.78 16.44
N TRP A 110 -7.94 14.14 17.41
CA TRP A 110 -9.35 13.74 17.48
C TRP A 110 -10.23 14.87 18.06
N GLY A 111 -11.55 14.70 17.95
CA GLY A 111 -12.52 15.66 18.49
C GLY A 111 -12.36 17.06 17.89
N GLU A 112 -12.26 18.08 18.76
CA GLU A 112 -12.13 19.49 18.38
C GLU A 112 -10.70 19.96 18.15
N ASP A 113 -9.74 19.04 18.03
CA ASP A 113 -8.39 19.43 17.58
C ASP A 113 -8.47 20.12 16.20
N PRO A 114 -7.75 21.24 15.97
CA PRO A 114 -7.81 21.97 14.70
C PRO A 114 -7.52 21.11 13.47
N LEU A 115 -6.63 20.12 13.57
CA LEU A 115 -6.34 19.22 12.46
C LEU A 115 -7.53 18.28 12.20
N ALA A 116 -8.12 17.74 13.27
CA ALA A 116 -9.31 16.90 13.18
C ALA A 116 -10.51 17.68 12.62
N ALA A 117 -10.71 18.93 13.06
CA ALA A 117 -11.73 19.82 12.56
C ALA A 117 -11.53 20.19 11.09
N ALA A 118 -10.29 20.50 10.68
CA ALA A 118 -9.96 20.86 9.30
C ALA A 118 -10.22 19.70 8.33
N VAL A 119 -9.83 18.46 8.69
CA VAL A 119 -10.10 17.28 7.86
C VAL A 119 -11.59 16.96 7.81
N ARG A 120 -12.32 17.08 8.92
CA ARG A 120 -13.79 16.96 8.94
C ARG A 120 -14.44 18.00 8.02
N ALA A 121 -13.95 19.24 8.03
CA ALA A 121 -14.44 20.30 7.16
C ALA A 121 -14.15 20.00 5.67
N GLN A 122 -12.99 19.44 5.34
CA GLN A 122 -12.67 19.01 3.96
C GLN A 122 -13.63 17.91 3.48
N ASP A 123 -13.92 16.92 4.32
CA ASP A 123 -14.87 15.85 4.00
C ASP A 123 -16.30 16.39 3.83
N ALA A 124 -16.71 17.39 4.62
CA ALA A 124 -18.02 18.03 4.51
C ALA A 124 -18.18 18.90 3.25
N VAL A 125 -17.08 19.33 2.63
CA VAL A 125 -17.05 20.11 1.39
C VAL A 125 -17.14 19.20 0.15
N ALA A 126 -17.07 17.87 0.30
CA ALA A 126 -17.39 16.98 -0.81
C ALA A 126 -18.83 17.26 -1.28
N PRO A 127 -19.06 17.56 -2.58
CA PRO A 127 -20.42 17.75 -3.07
C PRO A 127 -21.24 16.50 -2.74
N PRO A 128 -22.55 16.63 -2.46
CA PRO A 128 -23.40 15.46 -2.29
C PRO A 128 -23.14 14.52 -3.47
N PRO A 129 -23.07 13.19 -3.22
CA PRO A 129 -22.98 12.26 -4.34
C PRO A 129 -24.04 12.66 -5.35
N PRO A 130 -23.70 12.76 -6.66
CA PRO A 130 -24.70 13.05 -7.67
C PRO A 130 -25.88 12.11 -7.40
N PRO A 131 -27.13 12.60 -7.44
CA PRO A 131 -28.28 11.76 -7.16
C PRO A 131 -28.12 10.48 -7.97
N LEU A 132 -28.17 9.33 -7.28
CA LEU A 132 -28.13 8.04 -7.95
C LEU A 132 -29.15 8.11 -9.08
N PRO A 133 -28.80 7.77 -10.33
CA PRO A 133 -29.81 7.68 -11.37
C PRO A 133 -30.91 6.76 -10.86
N GLU A 134 -32.14 7.27 -10.82
CA GLU A 134 -33.31 6.50 -10.39
C GLU A 134 -33.27 5.13 -11.06
N ALA A 135 -33.32 4.07 -10.25
CA ALA A 135 -33.25 2.71 -10.75
C ALA A 135 -34.29 2.55 -11.88
N PRO A 136 -33.92 2.04 -13.06
CA PRO A 136 -34.91 1.73 -14.06
C PRO A 136 -35.89 0.73 -13.45
N SER A 137 -37.16 1.11 -13.40
CA SER A 137 -38.27 0.24 -13.03
C SER A 137 -38.14 -1.09 -13.76
N THR A 138 -38.11 -2.18 -13.00
CA THR A 138 -38.03 -3.57 -13.47
C THR A 138 -38.97 -3.86 -14.64
N PRO A 139 -38.50 -4.54 -15.69
CA PRO A 139 -39.32 -5.45 -16.47
C PRO A 139 -38.97 -6.91 -16.11
N ALA A 140 -39.98 -7.61 -15.58
CA ALA A 140 -40.22 -9.06 -15.55
C ALA A 140 -39.02 -10.06 -15.59
N GLU A 141 -38.99 -10.89 -14.55
CA GLU A 141 -38.25 -12.16 -14.44
C GLU A 141 -38.19 -12.98 -15.75
N ARG A 142 -36.97 -13.37 -16.15
CA ARG A 142 -36.73 -14.51 -17.06
C ARG A 142 -36.16 -15.68 -16.27
N PRO A 143 -36.59 -16.93 -16.52
CA PRO A 143 -36.26 -18.07 -15.67
C PRO A 143 -34.80 -18.48 -15.76
N ALA A 144 -34.25 -18.88 -14.62
CA ALA A 144 -32.85 -19.28 -14.43
C ALA A 144 -32.48 -20.57 -15.19
N LYS A 145 -31.43 -20.50 -16.01
CA LYS A 145 -30.79 -21.67 -16.64
C LYS A 145 -29.71 -22.21 -15.69
N LYS A 146 -29.96 -23.34 -15.01
CA LYS A 146 -28.96 -24.05 -14.19
C LYS A 146 -27.79 -24.51 -15.07
N ARG A 147 -26.58 -24.01 -14.86
CA ARG A 147 -25.33 -24.61 -15.37
C ARG A 147 -24.60 -25.29 -14.22
N GLY A 148 -24.41 -26.60 -14.35
CA GLY A 148 -23.82 -27.48 -13.36
C GLY A 148 -22.33 -27.24 -13.11
N ARG A 149 -21.88 -27.74 -11.95
CA ARG A 149 -20.52 -27.69 -11.41
C ARG A 149 -19.52 -28.40 -12.35
N PRO A 150 -18.41 -27.78 -12.75
CA PRO A 150 -17.36 -28.49 -13.47
C PRO A 150 -16.62 -29.48 -12.53
N PRO A 151 -16.28 -30.69 -12.99
CA PRO A 151 -15.61 -31.71 -12.17
C PRO A 151 -14.13 -31.40 -11.92
N LYS A 152 -13.63 -31.94 -10.81
CA LYS A 152 -12.27 -31.76 -10.27
C LYS A 152 -11.26 -32.65 -11.03
N PRO A 153 -10.13 -32.13 -11.53
CA PRO A 153 -9.13 -32.99 -12.20
C PRO A 153 -8.28 -33.77 -11.19
N THR A 154 -8.14 -35.07 -11.46
CA THR A 154 -7.32 -36.08 -10.77
C THR A 154 -5.83 -35.98 -11.15
N LYS A 155 -4.93 -36.51 -10.29
CA LYS A 155 -3.46 -36.43 -10.41
C LYS A 155 -2.82 -37.56 -11.26
N ALA A 156 -1.69 -37.18 -11.89
CA ALA A 156 -0.45 -37.92 -12.24
C ALA A 156 -0.42 -38.80 -13.51
N PRO A 157 0.77 -39.16 -14.09
CA PRO A 157 2.18 -38.89 -13.72
C PRO A 157 3.14 -38.43 -14.87
N GLY A 158 4.37 -37.99 -14.51
CA GLY A 158 5.64 -38.41 -15.14
C GLY A 158 6.12 -37.87 -16.51
N ASN A 159 7.32 -37.25 -16.49
CA ASN A 159 8.34 -37.14 -17.55
C ASN A 159 8.06 -36.45 -18.91
N GLY A 160 8.85 -35.41 -19.21
CA GLY A 160 8.92 -34.80 -20.55
C GLY A 160 9.90 -33.64 -20.71
N ARG A 161 11.09 -33.70 -20.10
CA ARG A 161 12.21 -32.84 -20.52
C ARG A 161 12.91 -33.52 -21.71
N LYS A 162 12.74 -32.97 -22.92
CA LYS A 162 13.58 -33.07 -24.16
C LYS A 162 12.71 -33.17 -25.42
N ALA A 163 12.36 -32.03 -26.02
CA ALA A 163 11.87 -31.98 -27.40
C ALA A 163 11.87 -30.55 -28.00
N LEU A 164 12.92 -29.75 -27.75
CA LEU A 164 13.07 -28.41 -28.38
C LEU A 164 14.41 -28.24 -29.13
N GLU A 165 15.14 -29.32 -29.39
CA GLU A 165 16.47 -29.29 -30.06
C GLU A 165 16.48 -29.87 -31.49
N ALA A 166 15.33 -29.98 -32.18
CA ALA A 166 15.24 -30.67 -33.48
C ALA A 166 14.65 -29.83 -34.62
N LEU A 167 15.01 -28.54 -34.76
CA LEU A 167 14.55 -27.70 -35.87
C LEU A 167 15.60 -26.74 -36.48
N ALA A 168 16.90 -27.00 -36.30
CA ALA A 168 17.95 -26.14 -36.88
C ALA A 168 19.17 -26.91 -37.41
N THR A 169 18.96 -27.84 -38.34
CA THR A 169 20.04 -28.36 -39.20
C THR A 169 19.51 -28.69 -40.59
N SER A 170 19.85 -27.87 -41.59
CA SER A 170 20.20 -28.29 -42.96
C SER A 170 20.07 -27.13 -43.95
N ALA A 171 21.19 -26.51 -44.31
CA ALA A 171 21.36 -25.81 -45.58
C ALA A 171 22.87 -25.77 -45.91
N SER A 172 23.38 -26.90 -46.38
CA SER A 172 24.70 -27.03 -46.98
C SER A 172 24.73 -26.34 -48.35
N TYR A 173 25.56 -25.32 -48.54
CA TYR A 173 26.00 -24.90 -49.87
C TYR A 173 27.47 -24.40 -49.84
N PHE A 174 28.23 -24.95 -50.79
CA PHE A 174 29.40 -24.40 -51.47
C PHE A 174 30.84 -24.57 -50.93
N ARG A 175 31.47 -25.57 -51.56
CA ARG A 175 32.87 -25.90 -51.89
C ARG A 175 33.90 -24.74 -52.04
N LYS A 176 35.09 -25.01 -51.47
CA LYS A 176 36.52 -24.71 -51.82
C LYS A 176 36.86 -23.92 -53.12
N PRO A 177 38.00 -23.19 -53.17
CA PRO A 177 39.31 -23.83 -53.47
C PRO A 177 40.54 -23.20 -52.75
N SER A 178 41.54 -24.01 -52.35
CA SER A 178 42.87 -24.27 -52.96
C SER A 178 43.98 -23.29 -52.55
N GLY A 179 45.06 -23.85 -51.99
CA GLY A 179 46.30 -23.19 -51.58
C GLY A 179 47.05 -24.13 -50.66
#